data_AF-A0A931XBH6-F1
#
_entry.id   AF-A0A931XBH6-F1
#
_cell.length_a   1.000
_cell.length_b   1.000
_cell.length_c   1.000
_cell.angle_alpha   90.00
_cell.angle_beta   90.00
_cell.angle_gamma   90.00
#
_symmetry.space_group_name_H-M   'P 1'
#
loop_
_entity.id
_entity.type
_entity.pdbx_description
1 polymer ?
#
loop_
_entity_poly.entity_id
_entity_poly.type
_entity_poly.pdbx_seq_one_letter_code
_entity_poly.pdbx_strand_id
1 'polypeptide(L)'
;MVTRDISDTGVAVDCVNGAPIPLYRLVYFQVDRNERQHGSLPEALRRNAVLAAVYRVAPCSEDTGVPGGYALRLLVEPQAMAAGPAAVSCAV
;
A
#
# COMPACT_ATOMS: atom_id res chain seq x y z
N MET A 1 -2.47 -4.71 -12.88
CA MET A 1 -2.60 -3.69 -11.82
C MET A 1 -1.71 -2.51 -12.17
N VAL A 2 -2.12 -1.30 -11.83
CA VAL A 2 -1.37 -0.07 -12.08
C VAL A 2 -1.23 0.69 -10.76
N THR A 3 -0.02 1.09 -10.40
CA THR A 3 0.20 1.87 -9.18
C THR A 3 -0.20 3.32 -9.43
N ARG A 4 -1.16 3.84 -8.65
CA ARG A 4 -1.72 5.19 -8.82
C ARG A 4 -1.05 6.21 -7.91
N ASP A 5 -0.82 5.83 -6.66
CA ASP A 5 -0.22 6.70 -5.66
C ASP A 5 0.61 5.89 -4.66
N ILE A 6 1.71 6.47 -4.20
CA ILE A 6 2.67 5.84 -3.31
C ILE A 6 3.08 6.85 -2.25
N SER A 7 3.03 6.42 -0.99
CA SER A 7 3.58 7.12 0.16
C SER A 7 4.53 6.22 0.93
N ASP A 8 5.20 6.75 1.95
CA ASP A 8 6.09 5.97 2.82
C ASP A 8 5.38 4.81 3.54
N THR A 9 4.06 4.90 3.67
CA THR A 9 3.27 4.02 4.54
C THR A 9 2.19 3.23 3.79
N GLY A 10 1.85 3.63 2.57
CA GLY A 10 0.75 3.02 1.85
C GLY A 10 0.81 3.26 0.35
N VAL A 11 0.04 2.45 -0.37
CA VAL A 11 -0.02 2.43 -1.82
C VAL A 11 -1.46 2.32 -2.27
N ALA A 12 -1.86 3.08 -3.28
CA ALA A 12 -3.10 2.90 -4.02
C ALA A 12 -2.80 2.25 -5.37
N VAL A 13 -3.52 1.17 -5.69
CA VAL A 13 -3.40 0.47 -6.97
C VAL A 13 -4.75 0.36 -7.64
N ASP A 14 -4.77 0.61 -8.95
CA ASP A 14 -5.91 0.33 -9.81
C ASP A 14 -5.80 -1.09 -10.36
N CYS A 15 -6.90 -1.81 -10.35
CA CYS A 15 -6.97 -3.19 -10.80
C CYS A 15 -7.63 -3.26 -12.17
N VAL A 16 -6.80 -3.32 -13.21
CA VAL A 16 -7.25 -3.39 -14.61
C VAL A 16 -7.70 -4.81 -15.00
N ASN A 17 -7.11 -5.84 -14.39
CA ASN A 17 -7.48 -7.24 -14.55
C ASN A 17 -6.75 -8.10 -13.51
N GLY A 18 -7.39 -9.18 -13.04
CA GLY A 18 -6.78 -10.14 -12.12
C GLY A 18 -7.79 -10.82 -11.18
N ALA A 19 -7.31 -11.78 -10.39
CA ALA A 19 -8.12 -12.38 -9.34
C ALA A 19 -8.41 -11.35 -8.23
N PRO A 20 -9.65 -11.28 -7.72
CA PRO A 20 -9.99 -10.35 -6.64
C PRO A 20 -9.21 -10.69 -5.37
N ILE A 21 -8.68 -9.65 -4.70
CA ILE A 21 -7.97 -9.79 -3.43
C ILE A 21 -8.93 -9.41 -2.30
N PRO A 22 -9.26 -10.32 -1.37
CA PRO A 22 -10.15 -10.00 -0.27
C PRO A 22 -9.61 -8.90 0.65
N LEU A 23 -10.52 -8.15 1.26
CA LEU A 23 -10.21 -7.20 2.32
C LEU A 23 -9.52 -7.92 3.50
N TYR A 24 -8.61 -7.23 4.17
CA TYR A 24 -7.82 -7.71 5.31
C TYR A 24 -6.84 -8.85 4.99
N ARG A 25 -6.48 -9.04 3.72
CA ARG A 25 -5.43 -9.97 3.32
C ARG A 25 -4.05 -9.34 3.36
N LEU A 26 -3.06 -10.16 3.73
CA LEU A 26 -1.65 -9.83 3.61
C LEU A 26 -1.15 -10.24 2.22
N VAL A 27 -0.40 -9.35 1.58
CA VAL A 27 0.16 -9.53 0.24
C VAL A 27 1.59 -9.00 0.20
N TYR A 28 2.41 -9.56 -0.68
CA TYR A 28 3.69 -8.95 -1.02
C TYR A 28 3.48 -7.96 -2.16
N PHE A 29 3.84 -6.70 -1.92
CA PHE A 29 3.80 -5.64 -2.91
C PHE A 29 5.21 -5.33 -3.41
N GLN A 30 5.38 -5.25 -4.72
CA GLN A 30 6.64 -4.87 -5.37
C GLN A 30 6.32 -4.03 -6.60
N VAL A 31 7.21 -3.08 -6.90
CA VAL A 31 7.16 -2.33 -8.15
C VAL A 31 8.04 -2.99 -9.21
N ASP A 32 7.72 -2.68 -10.47
CA ASP A 32 8.50 -3.12 -11.62
C ASP A 32 9.97 -2.72 -11.47
N ARG A 33 10.89 -3.55 -11.96
CA ARG A 33 12.33 -3.35 -11.86
C ARG A 33 12.76 -2.00 -12.43
N ASN A 34 12.13 -1.55 -13.52
CA ASN A 34 12.48 -0.28 -14.17
C ASN A 34 12.08 0.93 -13.31
N GLU A 35 11.04 0.80 -12.49
CA GLU A 35 10.52 1.86 -11.63
C GLU A 35 11.23 1.95 -10.27
N ARG A 36 12.03 0.94 -9.89
CA ARG A 36 12.75 0.92 -8.60
C ARG A 36 13.79 2.03 -8.44
N GLN A 37 14.27 2.58 -9.55
CA GLN A 37 15.26 3.65 -9.54
C GLN A 37 14.61 5.04 -9.49
N HIS A 38 13.27 5.11 -9.52
CA HIS A 38 12.57 6.38 -9.47
C HIS A 38 12.80 7.07 -8.12
N GLY A 39 13.35 8.29 -8.16
CA GLY A 39 13.79 9.04 -6.97
C GLY A 39 12.68 9.36 -5.97
N SER A 40 11.41 9.31 -6.39
CA SER A 40 10.23 9.50 -5.53
C SER A 40 9.73 8.23 -4.84
N LEU A 41 10.29 7.05 -5.17
CA LEU A 41 9.83 5.80 -4.58
C LEU A 41 10.36 5.64 -3.15
N PRO A 42 9.56 5.22 -2.16
CA PRO A 42 10.05 4.89 -0.82
C PRO A 42 11.17 3.85 -0.87
N GLU A 43 12.16 4.00 0.01
CA GLU A 43 13.36 3.16 0.02
C GLU A 43 13.03 1.66 0.15
N ALA A 44 12.02 1.33 0.97
CA ALA A 44 11.56 -0.05 1.16
C ALA A 44 11.14 -0.72 -0.16
N LEU A 45 10.52 0.02 -1.08
CA LEU A 45 10.04 -0.50 -2.36
C LEU A 45 11.14 -0.56 -3.43
N ARG A 46 12.28 0.12 -3.24
CA ARG A 46 13.39 0.11 -4.21
C ARG A 46 14.17 -1.20 -4.19
N ARG A 47 14.28 -1.83 -3.02
CA ARG A 47 15.17 -2.98 -2.81
C ARG A 47 14.47 -4.32 -3.03
N ASN A 48 13.29 -4.50 -2.46
CA ASN A 48 12.60 -5.78 -2.41
C ASN A 48 11.07 -5.64 -2.39
N ALA A 49 10.40 -6.79 -2.37
CA ALA A 49 8.97 -6.85 -2.09
C ALA A 49 8.72 -6.55 -0.61
N VAL A 50 7.70 -5.74 -0.34
CA VAL A 50 7.30 -5.31 1.00
C VAL A 50 5.99 -6.01 1.35
N LEU A 51 5.89 -6.53 2.58
CA LEU A 51 4.62 -7.08 3.06
C LEU A 51 3.62 -5.94 3.27
N ALA A 52 2.39 -6.12 2.82
CA ALA A 52 1.35 -5.10 2.90
C ALA A 52 -0.01 -5.71 3.25
N ALA A 53 -0.85 -4.93 3.92
CA ALA A 53 -2.23 -5.32 4.25
C ALA A 53 -3.22 -4.59 3.34
N VAL A 54 -4.15 -5.33 2.74
CA VAL A 54 -5.30 -4.77 2.04
C VAL A 54 -6.28 -4.20 3.06
N TYR A 55 -6.41 -2.88 3.13
CA TYR A 55 -7.26 -2.22 4.13
C TYR A 55 -8.47 -1.51 3.51
N ARG A 56 -8.48 -1.28 2.19
CA ARG A 56 -9.65 -0.85 1.43
C ARG A 56 -9.70 -1.54 0.06
N VAL A 57 -10.91 -1.81 -0.38
CA VAL A 57 -11.23 -2.41 -1.69
C VAL A 57 -12.23 -1.47 -2.37
N ALA A 58 -11.99 -1.09 -3.62
CA ALA A 58 -12.92 -0.29 -4.40
C ALA A 58 -14.15 -1.13 -4.82
N PRO A 59 -15.26 -0.50 -5.24
CA PRO A 59 -16.40 -1.24 -5.80
C PRO A 59 -15.98 -2.16 -6.95
N CYS A 60 -16.67 -3.29 -7.08
CA CYS A 60 -16.48 -4.19 -8.21
C CYS A 60 -17.01 -3.55 -9.49
N SER A 61 -16.27 -3.70 -10.59
CA SER A 61 -16.77 -3.39 -11.92
C SER A 61 -17.90 -4.37 -12.28
N GLU A 62 -18.96 -3.86 -12.92
CA GLU A 62 -20.10 -4.67 -13.37
C GLU A 62 -19.69 -5.65 -14.49
N ASP A 63 -18.72 -5.27 -15.33
CA ASP A 63 -18.27 -6.07 -16.48
C ASP A 63 -17.36 -7.24 -16.06
N THR A 64 -16.49 -7.01 -15.08
CA THR A 64 -15.45 -7.99 -14.70
C THR A 64 -15.73 -8.68 -13.37
N GLY A 65 -16.59 -8.11 -12.52
CA GLY A 65 -16.84 -8.59 -11.15
C GLY A 65 -15.65 -8.39 -10.20
N VAL A 66 -14.56 -7.76 -10.66
CA VAL A 66 -13.34 -7.54 -9.88
C VAL A 66 -13.35 -6.12 -9.30
N PRO A 67 -12.88 -5.92 -8.05
CA PRO A 67 -12.68 -4.59 -7.49
C PRO A 67 -11.86 -3.69 -8.41
N GLY A 68 -12.30 -2.44 -8.61
CA GLY A 68 -11.58 -1.48 -9.46
C GLY A 68 -10.20 -1.08 -8.94
N GLY A 69 -9.89 -1.35 -7.68
CA GLY A 69 -8.62 -1.01 -7.05
C GLY A 69 -8.54 -1.40 -5.58
N TYR A 70 -7.35 -1.23 -5.02
CA TYR A 70 -7.02 -1.58 -3.64
C TYR A 70 -6.20 -0.47 -2.99
N ALA A 71 -6.42 -0.25 -1.70
CA ALA A 71 -5.51 0.51 -0.87
C ALA A 71 -4.75 -0.46 0.05
N LEU A 72 -3.42 -0.35 0.02
CA LEU A 72 -2.49 -1.19 0.75
C LEU A 72 -1.80 -0.37 1.84
N ARG A 73 -1.65 -0.97 3.03
CA ARG A 73 -0.78 -0.44 4.09
C ARG A 73 0.52 -1.22 4.06
N LEU A 74 1.62 -0.54 3.80
CA LEU A 74 2.96 -1.13 3.83
C LEU A 74 3.34 -1.43 5.28
N LEU A 75 3.75 -2.67 5.55
CA LEU A 75 4.25 -3.12 6.85
C LEU A 75 5.76 -2.89 6.88
N VAL A 76 6.12 -1.62 7.01
CA VAL A 76 7.49 -1.14 7.18
C VAL A 76 7.64 -0.57 8.57
N GLU A 77 8.87 -0.57 9.10
CA GLU A 77 9.16 0.11 10.36
C GLU A 77 8.76 1.58 10.22
N PRO A 78 7.90 2.12 11.11
CA PRO A 78 7.58 3.53 11.08
C PRO A 78 8.87 4.31 11.31
N GLN A 79 9.23 5.14 10.34
CA GLN A 79 10.25 6.17 10.56
C GLN A 79 9.71 7.02 11.71
N ALA A 80 10.39 7.00 12.86
CA ALA A 80 10.05 7.89 13.96
C ALA A 80 10.19 9.31 13.41
N MET A 81 9.06 9.91 13.02
CA MET A 81 8.95 11.35 12.92
C MET A 81 9.50 11.83 14.25
N ALA A 82 10.51 12.70 14.24
CA ALA A 82 11.08 13.30 15.45
C ALA A 82 9.97 14.10 16.13
N ALA A 83 9.07 13.40 16.81
CA ALA A 83 7.97 13.93 17.56
C ALA A 83 8.59 14.33 18.89
N GLY A 84 8.70 15.65 19.11
CA GLY A 84 8.70 16.17 20.47
C GLY A 84 7.51 15.55 21.22
N PRO A 85 7.65 15.32 22.53
CA PRO A 85 6.79 14.41 23.29
C PRO A 85 5.33 14.85 23.21
N ALA A 86 4.54 14.21 22.34
CA ALA A 86 3.10 14.29 22.38
C ALA A 86 2.64 13.40 23.52
N ALA A 87 2.36 14.02 24.66
CA ALA A 87 1.77 13.36 25.82
C ALA A 87 0.43 12.73 25.41
N VAL A 88 0.42 11.40 25.28
CA VAL A 88 -0.82 10.64 25.24
C VAL A 88 -1.34 10.57 26.68
N SER A 89 -2.28 11.44 27.02
CA SER A 89 -3.02 11.34 28.28
C SER A 89 -4.13 10.33 28.10
N CYS A 90 -3.92 9.12 28.62
CA CYS A 90 -5.02 8.18 28.87
C CYS A 90 -5.69 8.61 30.18
N ALA A 91 -6.87 9.22 30.09
CA ALA A 91 -7.76 9.32 31.23
C ALA A 91 -8.44 7.96 31.44
N VAL A 92 -8.25 7.37 32.62
CA VAL A 92 -9.04 6.26 33.18
C VAL A 92 -9.95 6.83 34.25
#